data_AF-A0A8E6B3D3-F1
#
_entry.id   AF-A0A8E6B3D3-F1
#
_cell.length_a   1.000
_cell.length_b   1.000
_cell.length_c   1.000
_cell.angle_alpha   90.00
_cell.angle_beta   90.00
_cell.angle_gamma   90.00
#
_symmetry.space_group_name_H-M   'P 1'
#
loop_
_entity.id
_entity.type
_entity.pdbx_description
1 polymer ?
#
loop_
_entity_poly.entity_id
_entity_poly.type
_entity_poly.pdbx_seq_one_letter_code
_entity_poly.pdbx_strand_id
1 'polypeptide(L)'
;MMFLQAALNPSGPAAACLRVLENQLIRVLVTREILEEIEQTLRKPLIQTRYPRLTETVILEFIERIIELVEIRPPVAKRFTYIRDPKDEPYINLAIAEDANYLVSRDRDLLDLAKIDYPDAALLRREAPNLNILEPIEFLNTIRDNLRLREQFGQ
;
A
#
# COMPACT_ATOMS: atom_id res chain seq x y z
N MET A 1 -1.96 5.71 -6.14
CA MET A 1 -1.82 4.25 -5.99
C MET A 1 -0.36 3.80 -6.17
N MET A 2 0.13 2.89 -5.30
CA MET A 2 1.52 2.43 -5.27
C MET A 2 1.88 1.44 -6.39
N PHE A 3 1.04 0.44 -6.64
CA PHE A 3 1.31 -0.58 -7.67
C PHE A 3 1.41 -0.01 -9.09
N LEU A 4 0.58 1.00 -9.43
CA LEU A 4 0.72 1.74 -10.69
C LEU A 4 2.12 2.35 -10.84
N GLN A 5 2.63 3.01 -9.79
CA GLN A 5 3.96 3.61 -9.85
C GLN A 5 5.07 2.56 -9.97
N ALA A 6 4.91 1.41 -9.32
CA ALA A 6 5.85 0.30 -9.44
C ALA A 6 5.88 -0.26 -10.87
N ALA A 7 4.71 -0.45 -11.50
CA ALA A 7 4.59 -0.90 -12.88
C ALA A 7 5.20 0.10 -13.88
N LEU A 8 5.05 1.41 -13.62
CA LEU A 8 5.50 2.46 -14.54
C LEU A 8 6.98 2.85 -14.38
N ASN A 9 7.55 2.73 -13.18
CA ASN A 9 8.93 3.11 -12.91
C ASN A 9 9.64 2.03 -12.08
N PRO A 10 10.27 1.03 -12.73
CA PRO A 10 10.98 -0.08 -12.07
C PRO A 10 12.15 0.35 -11.17
N SER A 11 12.72 1.54 -11.43
CA SER A 11 13.81 2.11 -10.62
C SER A 11 13.30 3.04 -9.50
N GLY A 12 11.99 3.31 -9.46
CA GLY A 12 11.39 4.22 -8.51
C GLY A 12 11.17 3.62 -7.11
N PRO A 13 10.84 4.46 -6.12
CA PRO A 13 10.60 4.00 -4.74
C PRO A 13 9.46 2.97 -4.61
N ALA A 14 8.40 3.08 -5.42
CA ALA A 14 7.31 2.11 -5.38
C ALA A 14 7.74 0.71 -5.86
N ALA A 15 8.57 0.64 -6.90
CA ALA A 15 9.17 -0.61 -7.34
C ALA A 15 10.18 -1.15 -6.31
N ALA A 16 10.87 -0.28 -5.57
CA ALA A 16 11.69 -0.71 -4.45
C ALA A 16 10.86 -1.32 -3.30
N CYS A 17 9.70 -0.75 -2.96
CA CYS A 17 8.77 -1.37 -2.00
C CYS A 17 8.32 -2.76 -2.48
N LEU A 18 8.01 -2.90 -3.77
CA LEU A 18 7.63 -4.18 -4.36
C LEU A 18 8.78 -5.21 -4.26
N ARG A 19 10.04 -4.80 -4.46
CA ARG A 19 11.19 -5.68 -4.22
C ARG A 19 11.30 -6.15 -2.77
N VAL A 20 10.95 -5.31 -1.79
CA VAL A 20 10.94 -5.73 -0.38
C VAL A 20 9.90 -6.84 -0.14
N LEU A 21 8.73 -6.75 -0.77
CA LEU A 21 7.72 -7.81 -0.78
C LEU A 21 8.25 -9.09 -1.45
N GLU A 22 8.90 -8.96 -2.62
CA GLU A 22 9.45 -10.11 -3.37
C GLU A 22 10.54 -10.87 -2.62
N ASN A 23 11.33 -10.15 -1.82
CA ASN A 23 12.32 -10.77 -0.94
C ASN A 23 11.71 -11.31 0.36
N GLN A 24 10.37 -11.33 0.47
CA GLN A 24 9.62 -11.84 1.62
C GLN A 24 10.00 -11.17 2.95
N LEU A 25 10.48 -9.91 2.88
CA LEU A 25 10.88 -9.13 4.06
C LEU A 25 9.67 -8.52 4.77
N ILE A 26 8.53 -8.48 4.09
CA ILE A 26 7.25 -7.97 4.58
C ILE A 26 6.11 -8.86 4.10
N ARG A 27 4.96 -8.74 4.76
CA ARG A 27 3.69 -9.30 4.31
C ARG A 27 2.82 -8.14 3.81
N VAL A 28 2.15 -8.30 2.68
CA VAL A 28 1.25 -7.29 2.13
C VAL A 28 -0.15 -7.86 2.08
N LEU A 29 -1.09 -7.08 2.61
CA LEU A 29 -2.50 -7.45 2.75
C LEU A 29 -3.31 -6.66 1.71
N VAL A 30 -4.16 -7.35 0.97
CA VAL A 30 -5.09 -6.72 0.01
C VAL A 30 -6.44 -7.41 0.04
N THR A 31 -7.51 -6.71 -0.33
CA THR A 31 -8.78 -7.34 -0.67
C THR A 31 -8.85 -7.59 -2.18
N ARG A 32 -9.83 -8.41 -2.59
CA ARG A 32 -10.12 -8.64 -4.01
C ARG A 32 -10.52 -7.33 -4.72
N GLU A 33 -11.25 -6.46 -4.03
CA GLU A 33 -11.64 -5.12 -4.51
C GLU A 33 -10.43 -4.21 -4.78
N ILE A 34 -9.41 -4.24 -3.90
CA ILE A 34 -8.18 -3.47 -4.11
C ILE A 34 -7.43 -3.99 -5.36
N LEU A 35 -7.37 -5.30 -5.56
CA LEU A 35 -6.76 -5.89 -6.77
C LEU A 35 -7.51 -5.47 -8.04
N GLU A 36 -8.84 -5.50 -8.01
CA GLU A 36 -9.68 -5.01 -9.11
C GLU A 36 -9.46 -3.52 -9.37
N GLU A 37 -9.31 -2.69 -8.34
CA GLU A 37 -9.00 -1.26 -8.50
C GLU A 37 -7.64 -1.04 -9.17
N ILE A 38 -6.63 -1.83 -8.76
CA ILE A 38 -5.29 -1.79 -9.35
C ILE A 38 -5.38 -2.10 -10.84
N GLU A 39 -6.04 -3.20 -11.13
CA GLU A 39 -6.24 -3.75 -12.45
C GLU A 39 -6.99 -2.75 -13.37
N GLN A 40 -8.11 -2.21 -12.91
CA GLN A 40 -8.88 -1.19 -13.63
C GLN A 40 -8.07 0.09 -13.86
N THR A 41 -7.28 0.50 -12.86
CA THR A 41 -6.44 1.69 -12.95
C THR A 41 -5.36 1.56 -14.02
N LEU A 42 -4.73 0.39 -14.13
CA LEU A 42 -3.74 0.11 -15.18
C LEU A 42 -4.35 0.12 -16.59
N ARG A 43 -5.64 -0.23 -16.72
CA ARG A 43 -6.37 -0.23 -18.00
C ARG A 43 -7.08 1.08 -18.34
N LYS A 44 -7.01 2.11 -17.50
CA LYS A 44 -7.61 3.42 -17.80
C LYS A 44 -7.07 3.96 -19.15
N PRO A 45 -7.91 4.42 -20.09
CA PRO A 45 -7.47 4.89 -21.41
C PRO A 45 -6.37 5.95 -21.36
N LEU A 46 -6.42 6.85 -20.37
CA LEU A 46 -5.40 7.87 -20.15
C LEU A 46 -4.04 7.26 -19.78
N ILE A 47 -4.02 6.20 -18.97
CA ILE A 47 -2.79 5.48 -18.59
C ILE A 47 -2.24 4.74 -19.79
N GLN A 48 -3.08 3.99 -20.50
CA GLN A 48 -2.72 3.26 -21.73
C GLN A 48 -2.11 4.18 -22.80
N THR A 49 -2.75 5.34 -23.04
CA THR A 49 -2.26 6.35 -24.00
C THR A 49 -0.91 6.92 -23.58
N ARG A 50 -0.72 7.19 -22.28
CA ARG A 50 0.52 7.78 -21.76
C ARG A 50 1.67 6.76 -21.68
N TYR A 51 1.34 5.49 -21.50
CA TYR A 51 2.30 4.41 -21.30
C TYR A 51 1.99 3.23 -22.24
N PRO A 52 2.25 3.36 -23.54
CA PRO A 52 1.89 2.34 -24.54
C PRO A 52 2.61 1.00 -24.36
N ARG A 53 3.68 0.96 -23.54
CA ARG A 53 4.36 -0.28 -23.16
C ARG A 53 3.61 -1.10 -22.11
N LEU A 54 2.63 -0.51 -21.43
CA LEU A 54 1.77 -1.19 -20.46
C LEU A 54 0.68 -1.96 -21.21
N THR A 55 1.07 -2.93 -22.01
CA THR A 55 0.15 -3.76 -22.81
C THR A 55 -0.71 -4.64 -21.92
N GLU A 56 -1.78 -5.21 -22.49
CA GLU A 56 -2.64 -6.15 -21.77
C GLU A 56 -1.85 -7.31 -21.16
N THR A 57 -0.91 -7.90 -21.92
CA THR A 57 -0.03 -8.97 -21.43
C THR A 57 0.80 -8.51 -20.23
N VAL A 58 1.40 -7.32 -20.29
CA VAL A 58 2.21 -6.78 -19.18
C VAL A 58 1.36 -6.52 -17.93
N ILE A 59 0.11 -6.07 -18.10
CA ILE A 59 -0.82 -5.87 -16.99
C ILE A 59 -1.16 -7.21 -16.34
N LEU A 60 -1.53 -8.21 -17.14
CA LEU A 60 -1.89 -9.54 -16.63
C LEU A 60 -0.72 -10.18 -15.88
N GLU A 61 0.47 -10.21 -16.47
CA GLU A 61 1.69 -10.73 -15.81
C GLU A 61 2.00 -9.99 -14.50
N PHE A 62 1.80 -8.67 -14.48
CA PHE A 62 2.01 -7.88 -13.27
C PHE A 62 0.99 -8.23 -12.18
N ILE A 63 -0.30 -8.32 -12.52
CA ILE A 63 -1.36 -8.65 -11.56
C ILE A 63 -1.18 -10.09 -11.03
N GLU A 64 -0.89 -11.06 -11.90
CA GLU A 64 -0.62 -12.44 -11.51
C GLU A 64 0.54 -12.53 -10.51
N ARG A 65 1.66 -11.85 -10.80
CA ARG A 65 2.80 -11.75 -9.88
C ARG A 65 2.41 -11.13 -8.53
N ILE A 66 1.59 -10.08 -8.52
CA ILE A 66 1.14 -9.48 -7.26
C ILE A 66 0.28 -10.48 -6.47
N ILE A 67 -0.65 -11.17 -7.13
CA ILE A 67 -1.53 -12.16 -6.50
C ILE A 67 -0.74 -13.27 -5.82
N GLU A 68 0.37 -13.72 -6.41
CA GLU A 68 1.24 -14.75 -5.82
C GLU A 68 1.98 -14.28 -4.56
N LEU A 69 2.23 -12.97 -4.43
CA LEU A 69 3.04 -12.40 -3.35
C LEU A 69 2.24 -11.87 -2.16
N VAL A 70 0.97 -11.50 -2.39
CA VAL A 70 0.13 -10.84 -1.39
C VAL A 70 -0.80 -11.82 -0.67
N GLU A 71 -1.23 -11.44 0.54
CA GLU A 71 -2.27 -12.14 1.26
C GLU A 71 -3.63 -11.50 0.96
N ILE A 72 -4.47 -12.24 0.23
CA ILE A 72 -5.83 -11.81 -0.09
C ILE A 72 -6.73 -12.03 1.11
N ARG A 73 -7.36 -10.95 1.59
CA ARG A 73 -8.31 -10.94 2.70
C ARG A 73 -9.76 -10.78 2.21
N PRO A 74 -10.74 -11.31 2.95
CA PRO A 74 -12.15 -11.02 2.69
C PRO A 74 -12.44 -9.53 2.94
N PRO A 75 -13.56 -9.00 2.41
CA PRO A 75 -14.04 -7.68 2.79
C PRO A 75 -14.17 -7.56 4.32
N VAL A 76 -13.76 -6.41 4.84
CA VAL A 76 -13.73 -6.14 6.28
C VAL A 76 -14.88 -5.22 6.67
N ALA A 77 -15.32 -5.31 7.93
CA ALA A 77 -16.32 -4.39 8.45
C ALA A 77 -15.78 -2.95 8.48
N LYS A 78 -16.63 -1.98 8.15
CA LYS A 78 -16.31 -0.55 8.28
C LYS A 78 -16.27 -0.16 9.76
N ARG A 79 -15.08 0.13 10.27
CA ARG A 79 -14.81 0.62 11.64
C ARG A 79 -14.38 2.08 11.67
N PHE A 80 -13.79 2.55 10.57
CA PHE A 80 -13.36 3.91 10.34
C PHE A 80 -14.13 4.52 9.18
N THR A 81 -14.61 5.75 9.37
CA THR A 81 -15.20 6.57 8.31
C THR A 81 -14.24 7.70 7.99
N TYR A 82 -13.81 7.78 6.74
CA TYR A 82 -12.92 8.85 6.30
C TYR A 82 -13.73 9.90 5.54
N ILE A 83 -14.13 10.97 6.23
CA ILE A 83 -15.05 11.96 5.65
C ILE A 83 -14.40 12.70 4.49
N ARG A 84 -13.09 12.95 4.59
CA ARG A 84 -12.33 13.69 3.60
C ARG A 84 -12.27 12.96 2.25
N ASP A 85 -12.00 11.65 2.29
CA ASP A 85 -11.93 10.82 1.10
C ASP A 85 -12.45 9.39 1.35
N PRO A 86 -13.76 9.17 1.19
CA PRO A 86 -14.38 7.86 1.42
C PRO A 86 -13.79 6.73 0.57
N LYS A 87 -13.13 7.05 -0.56
CA LYS A 87 -12.56 6.03 -1.45
C LYS A 87 -11.34 5.35 -0.83
N ASP A 88 -10.68 5.99 0.13
CA ASP A 88 -9.50 5.44 0.81
C ASP A 88 -9.87 4.62 2.05
N GLU A 89 -11.13 4.68 2.49
CA GLU A 89 -11.65 3.89 3.62
C GLU A 89 -11.36 2.39 3.53
N PRO A 90 -11.44 1.71 2.37
CA PRO A 90 -11.15 0.28 2.30
C PRO A 90 -9.72 -0.06 2.74
N TYR A 91 -8.73 0.77 2.37
CA TYR A 91 -7.33 0.59 2.76
C TYR A 91 -7.15 0.78 4.26
N ILE A 92 -7.76 1.82 4.83
CA ILE A 92 -7.69 2.14 6.27
C ILE A 92 -8.38 1.05 7.09
N ASN A 93 -9.59 0.65 6.70
CA ASN A 93 -10.34 -0.38 7.41
C ASN A 93 -9.66 -1.74 7.34
N LEU A 94 -9.02 -2.10 6.22
CA LEU A 94 -8.22 -3.30 6.12
C LEU A 94 -7.01 -3.24 7.08
N ALA A 95 -6.31 -2.11 7.11
CA ALA A 95 -5.18 -1.92 8.01
C ALA A 95 -5.59 -2.03 9.50
N ILE A 96 -6.76 -1.49 9.86
CA ILE A 96 -7.33 -1.62 11.21
C ILE A 96 -7.71 -3.08 11.52
N ALA A 97 -8.42 -3.75 10.60
CA ALA A 97 -8.93 -5.09 10.82
C ALA A 97 -7.81 -6.14 10.99
N GLU A 98 -6.68 -5.91 10.32
CA GLU A 98 -5.53 -6.83 10.31
C GLU A 98 -4.38 -6.39 11.24
N ASP A 99 -4.58 -5.35 12.07
CA ASP A 99 -3.54 -4.74 12.92
C ASP A 99 -2.22 -4.48 12.15
N ALA A 100 -2.34 -3.91 10.95
CA ALA A 100 -1.20 -3.67 10.08
C ALA A 100 -0.25 -2.63 10.70
N ASN A 101 1.06 -2.87 10.59
CA ASN A 101 2.07 -1.93 11.10
C ASN A 101 2.26 -0.71 10.19
N TYR A 102 1.98 -0.86 8.89
CA TYR A 102 2.25 0.15 7.89
C TYR A 102 1.11 0.27 6.87
N LEU A 103 0.77 1.51 6.50
CA LEU A 103 0.04 1.85 5.28
C LEU A 103 0.94 2.74 4.42
N VAL A 104 1.35 2.26 3.26
CA VAL A 104 2.29 2.99 2.40
C VAL A 104 1.54 3.73 1.31
N SER A 105 1.61 5.05 1.32
CA SER A 105 0.88 5.90 0.36
C SER A 105 1.72 7.10 -0.09
N ARG A 106 1.33 7.71 -1.21
CA ARG A 106 1.77 9.06 -1.62
C ARG A 106 0.62 10.07 -1.60
N ASP A 107 -0.56 9.61 -1.24
CA ASP A 107 -1.72 10.48 -1.13
C ASP A 107 -1.56 11.39 0.08
N ARG A 108 -1.67 12.71 -0.14
CA ARG A 108 -1.43 13.69 0.93
C ARG A 108 -2.50 13.65 2.00
N ASP A 109 -3.76 13.42 1.64
CA ASP A 109 -4.83 13.34 2.62
C ASP A 109 -4.60 12.09 3.50
N LEU A 110 -4.17 10.95 2.94
CA LEU A 110 -3.78 9.79 3.75
C LEU A 110 -2.54 10.06 4.62
N LEU A 111 -1.50 10.70 4.10
CA LEU A 111 -0.30 11.02 4.87
C LEU A 111 -0.61 12.00 6.01
N ASP A 112 -1.54 12.92 5.79
CA ASP A 112 -1.95 13.89 6.80
C ASP A 112 -2.67 13.22 7.99
N LEU A 113 -3.31 12.05 7.82
CA LEU A 113 -3.87 11.26 8.94
C LEU A 113 -2.81 10.82 9.96
N ALA A 114 -1.52 10.83 9.62
CA ALA A 114 -0.45 10.60 10.59
C ALA A 114 -0.27 11.79 11.57
N LYS A 115 -0.66 13.00 11.16
CA LYS A 115 -0.45 14.25 11.92
C LYS A 115 -1.43 14.39 13.08
N ILE A 116 -0.95 14.89 14.22
CA ILE A 116 -1.72 14.92 15.49
C ILE A 116 -2.99 15.76 15.38
N ASP A 117 -2.90 16.86 14.66
CA ASP A 117 -3.90 17.90 14.47
C ASP A 117 -4.85 17.65 13.28
N TYR A 118 -4.64 16.58 12.51
CA TYR A 118 -5.50 16.30 11.36
C TYR A 118 -6.87 15.73 11.78
N PRO A 119 -7.97 16.15 11.11
CA PRO A 119 -9.27 15.55 11.32
C PRO A 119 -9.23 14.03 11.21
N ASP A 120 -9.99 13.34 12.04
CA ASP A 120 -10.07 11.87 12.09
C ASP A 120 -8.78 11.13 12.56
N ALA A 121 -7.63 11.81 12.69
CA ALA A 121 -6.38 11.17 13.13
C ALA A 121 -6.47 10.62 14.56
N ALA A 122 -7.19 11.31 15.45
CA ALA A 122 -7.43 10.83 16.82
C ALA A 122 -8.25 9.53 16.84
N LEU A 123 -9.24 9.41 15.94
CA LEU A 123 -10.03 8.19 15.79
C LEU A 123 -9.15 7.07 15.24
N LEU A 124 -8.37 7.34 14.19
CA LEU A 124 -7.48 6.34 13.60
C LEU A 124 -6.48 5.78 14.62
N ARG A 125 -5.83 6.65 15.42
CA ARG A 125 -4.90 6.20 16.47
C ARG A 125 -5.56 5.34 17.54
N ARG A 126 -6.85 5.57 17.81
CA ARG A 126 -7.60 4.75 18.76
C ARG A 126 -7.90 3.36 18.19
N GLU A 127 -8.29 3.28 16.92
CA GLU A 127 -8.64 2.02 16.26
C GLU A 127 -7.41 1.21 15.83
N ALA A 128 -6.30 1.87 15.47
CA ALA A 128 -5.05 1.24 15.04
C ALA A 128 -3.82 1.99 15.61
N PRO A 129 -3.49 1.79 16.90
CA PRO A 129 -2.40 2.51 17.57
C PRO A 129 -1.00 2.18 17.02
N ASN A 130 -0.84 1.03 16.36
CA ASN A 130 0.43 0.57 15.80
C ASN A 130 0.62 0.95 14.33
N LEU A 131 -0.39 1.53 13.69
CA LEU A 131 -0.39 1.82 12.27
C LEU A 131 0.42 3.09 11.97
N ASN A 132 1.45 2.95 11.15
CA ASN A 132 2.22 4.06 10.62
C ASN A 132 1.87 4.30 9.14
N ILE A 133 1.43 5.50 8.81
CA ILE A 133 1.22 5.88 7.41
C ILE A 133 2.49 6.56 6.92
N LEU A 134 3.15 5.95 5.93
CA LEU A 134 4.47 6.39 5.47
C LEU A 134 4.51 6.60 3.96
N GLU A 135 5.34 7.56 3.55
CA GLU A 135 5.75 7.63 2.15
C GLU A 135 6.68 6.46 1.79
N PRO A 136 6.82 6.10 0.49
CA PRO A 136 7.61 4.94 0.08
C PRO A 136 9.07 4.99 0.52
N ILE A 137 9.70 6.16 0.47
CA ILE A 137 11.12 6.31 0.86
C ILE A 137 11.28 6.15 2.37
N GLU A 138 10.34 6.71 3.14
CA GLU A 138 10.33 6.59 4.60
C GLU A 138 10.12 5.13 5.00
N PHE A 139 9.15 4.46 4.39
CA PHE A 139 8.93 3.02 4.58
C PHE A 139 10.19 2.20 4.30
N LEU A 140 10.86 2.43 3.18
CA LEU A 140 12.09 1.70 2.82
C LEU A 140 13.22 1.92 3.83
N ASN A 141 13.39 3.15 4.32
CA ASN A 141 14.36 3.45 5.38
C ASN A 141 13.99 2.71 6.68
N THR A 142 12.72 2.75 7.09
CA THR A 142 12.23 2.04 8.28
C THR A 142 12.48 0.54 8.20
N ILE A 143 12.18 -0.10 7.06
CA ILE A 143 12.44 -1.53 6.88
C ILE A 143 13.94 -1.83 6.94
N ARG A 144 14.78 -1.04 6.25
CA ARG A 144 16.24 -1.22 6.29
C ARG A 144 16.77 -1.13 7.72
N ASP A 145 16.33 -0.13 8.47
CA ASP A 145 16.83 0.11 9.81
C ASP A 145 16.32 -0.98 10.79
N ASN A 146 15.09 -1.45 10.64
CA ASN A 146 14.56 -2.61 11.36
C ASN A 146 15.35 -3.89 11.09
N LEU A 147 15.72 -4.16 9.83
CA LEU A 147 16.51 -5.34 9.46
C LEU A 147 17.91 -5.28 10.07
N ARG A 148 18.57 -4.12 10.02
CA ARG A 148 19.87 -3.90 10.67
C ARG A 148 19.81 -4.14 12.18
N LEU A 149 18.75 -3.67 12.84
CA LEU A 149 18.56 -3.92 14.27
C LEU A 149 18.37 -5.41 14.57
N ARG A 150 17.63 -6.15 13.74
CA ARG A 150 17.48 -7.60 13.88
C ARG A 150 18.81 -8.34 13.73
N GLU A 151 19.64 -7.94 12.76
CA GLU A 151 20.99 -8.50 12.58
C GLU A 151 21.91 -8.17 13.77
N GLN A 152 21.84 -6.97 14.32
CA GLN A 152 22.68 -6.52 15.44
C GLN A 152 22.30 -7.17 16.77
N PHE A 153 21.02 -7.43 17.00
CA PHE A 153 20.51 -7.89 18.30
C PHE A 153 19.97 -9.33 18.30
N GLY A 154 20.09 -10.05 17.18
CA GLY A 154 19.91 -11.50 17.08
C GLY A 154 18.61 -12.02 17.70
N GLN A 155 17.52 -12.00 16.93
CA GLN A 155 16.42 -12.94 17.10
C GLN A 155 16.45 -13.97 15.97
#